data_AF-A0AA38GZ13-F1
#
_entry.id   AF-A0AA38GZ13-F1
#
_cell.length_a   1.000
_cell.length_b   1.000
_cell.length_c   1.000
_cell.angle_alpha   90.00
_cell.angle_beta   90.00
_cell.angle_gamma   90.00
#
_symmetry.space_group_name_H-M   'P 1'
#
loop_
_entity.id
_entity.type
_entity.pdbx_description
1 polymer ?
#
loop_
_entity_poly.entity_id
_entity_poly.type
_entity_poly.pdbx_seq_one_letter_code
_entity_poly.pdbx_strand_id
1 'polypeptide(L)'
;ISEISIPHFVAATIFSAQSGSKVYFYRNAWVLAFMSCTFGLFSGIRGGCFGVANQIVAQRMREKLFAMLLCQDIAFFDTEAVGVLTSRLGSDCQQVSRVIGNDFNIMFRNGLQGTGALIYLVMLSWQLALSTALLCCLMSTILFLYGRYQRSMAKYAQEVVASANEVAQETFSLARIVRTFGTEKQECERYSRWLKKLVDINLRQNVAYGLWTWSSNTLYHVTQVVALIIGGGFVMNGHITAEQLTKFVLYSEWVIHSTWRVGDHWDSFMQSVGASEKVFELMELNPSKQLISQGITKICRADRSMDRRANSVAGLSPSLRQQSETGLLLFLLAGTYASLTDSAFGGWDLIPVECSRLRKERNERGRRERTDPKGEKK
;
A
#
# COMPACT_ATOMS: atom_id res chain seq x y z
N ILE A 1 15.28 0.71 -16.57
CA ILE A 1 16.04 0.40 -17.81
C ILE A 1 16.02 -1.10 -18.08
N SER A 2 16.45 -1.95 -17.15
CA SER A 2 16.42 -3.41 -17.33
C SER A 2 15.03 -3.91 -17.70
N GLU A 3 13.99 -3.47 -16.99
CA GLU A 3 12.60 -3.80 -17.29
C GLU A 3 12.24 -3.37 -18.73
N ILE A 4 12.32 -2.08 -19.07
CA ILE A 4 11.96 -1.54 -20.40
C ILE A 4 12.66 -2.26 -21.56
N SER A 5 13.84 -2.84 -21.34
CA SER A 5 14.63 -3.51 -22.39
C SER A 5 14.20 -4.97 -22.63
N ILE A 6 13.46 -5.60 -21.71
CA ILE A 6 13.06 -7.02 -21.79
C ILE A 6 12.29 -7.32 -23.09
N PRO A 7 11.22 -6.57 -23.45
CA PRO A 7 10.48 -6.81 -24.70
C PRO A 7 11.36 -6.77 -25.95
N HIS A 8 12.32 -5.85 -25.99
CA HIS A 8 13.26 -5.71 -27.11
C HIS A 8 14.12 -6.96 -27.30
N PHE A 9 14.72 -7.47 -26.21
CA PHE A 9 15.58 -8.65 -26.26
C PHE A 9 14.79 -9.95 -26.46
N VAL A 10 13.55 -10.03 -25.98
CA VAL A 10 12.65 -11.16 -26.26
C VAL A 10 12.38 -11.25 -27.76
N ALA A 11 11.99 -10.15 -28.40
CA ALA A 11 11.77 -10.12 -29.84
C ALA A 11 13.06 -10.46 -30.62
N ALA A 12 14.19 -9.85 -30.27
CA ALA A 12 15.47 -10.13 -30.90
C ALA A 12 15.90 -11.61 -30.78
N THR A 13 15.58 -12.26 -29.66
CA THR A 13 15.87 -13.69 -29.44
C THR A 13 15.00 -14.56 -30.35
N ILE A 14 13.69 -14.27 -30.47
CA ILE A 14 12.76 -15.01 -31.33
C ILE A 14 13.22 -14.96 -32.80
N PHE A 15 13.53 -13.78 -33.33
CA PHE A 15 13.97 -13.64 -34.72
C PHE A 15 15.38 -14.18 -34.97
N SER A 16 16.27 -14.13 -33.97
CA SER A 16 17.58 -14.80 -34.08
C SER A 16 17.45 -16.32 -34.17
N ALA A 17 16.46 -16.92 -33.51
CA ALA A 17 16.16 -18.35 -33.64
C ALA A 17 15.67 -18.69 -35.05
N GLN A 18 14.82 -17.85 -35.64
CA GLN A 18 14.31 -18.02 -37.01
C GLN A 18 15.43 -17.91 -38.06
N SER A 19 16.43 -17.06 -37.83
CA SER A 19 17.59 -16.88 -38.73
C SER A 19 18.62 -18.03 -38.71
N GLY A 20 18.45 -19.04 -37.85
CA GLY A 20 19.33 -20.22 -37.77
C GLY A 20 20.73 -19.96 -37.17
N SER A 21 21.04 -18.73 -36.77
CA SER A 21 22.35 -18.37 -36.23
C SER A 21 22.46 -18.64 -34.72
N LYS A 22 23.01 -19.81 -34.37
CA LYS A 22 23.20 -20.25 -32.96
C LYS A 22 23.95 -19.23 -32.09
N VAL A 23 24.95 -18.54 -32.64
CA VAL A 23 25.78 -17.56 -31.89
C VAL A 23 24.96 -16.35 -31.41
N TYR A 24 24.14 -15.77 -32.29
CA TYR A 24 23.30 -14.62 -31.95
C TYR A 24 22.20 -14.99 -30.96
N PHE A 25 21.64 -16.20 -31.09
CA PHE A 25 20.63 -16.71 -30.17
C PHE A 25 21.17 -16.85 -28.73
N TYR A 26 22.29 -17.54 -28.53
CA TYR A 26 22.86 -17.71 -27.18
C TYR A 26 23.31 -16.38 -26.58
N ARG A 27 23.85 -15.44 -27.39
CA ARG A 27 24.21 -14.10 -26.91
C ARG A 27 23.00 -13.32 -26.41
N ASN A 28 21.92 -13.28 -27.19
CA ASN A 28 20.69 -12.57 -26.80
C ASN A 28 20.02 -13.21 -25.58
N ALA A 29 20.00 -14.54 -25.52
CA ALA A 29 19.47 -15.30 -24.38
C ALA A 29 20.25 -15.02 -23.09
N TRP A 30 21.59 -14.96 -23.13
CA TRP A 30 22.42 -14.62 -21.97
C TRP A 30 22.19 -13.18 -21.50
N VAL A 31 22.07 -12.22 -22.43
CA VAL A 31 21.73 -10.82 -22.09
C VAL A 31 20.36 -10.73 -21.44
N LEU A 32 19.36 -11.46 -21.96
CA LEU A 32 18.03 -11.51 -21.38
C LEU A 32 18.04 -12.13 -19.97
N ALA A 33 18.76 -13.23 -19.77
CA ALA A 33 18.90 -13.87 -18.47
C ALA A 33 19.56 -12.94 -17.44
N PHE A 34 20.62 -12.23 -17.85
CA PHE A 34 21.29 -11.25 -17.00
C PHE A 34 20.38 -10.06 -16.64
N MET A 35 19.63 -9.53 -17.61
CA MET A 35 18.67 -8.43 -17.37
C MET A 35 17.52 -8.85 -16.45
N SER A 36 16.99 -10.05 -16.61
CA SER A 36 15.94 -10.60 -15.73
C SER A 36 16.45 -10.84 -14.32
N CYS A 37 17.66 -11.38 -14.17
CA CYS A 37 18.27 -11.62 -12.86
C CYS A 37 18.56 -10.30 -12.12
N THR A 38 19.16 -9.32 -12.80
CA THR A 38 19.37 -7.99 -12.22
C THR A 38 18.05 -7.31 -11.89
N PHE A 39 17.04 -7.36 -12.76
CA PHE A 39 15.71 -6.82 -12.46
C PHE A 39 15.10 -7.43 -11.19
N GLY A 40 15.16 -8.77 -11.06
CA GLY A 40 14.66 -9.47 -9.87
C GLY A 40 15.37 -9.03 -8.59
N LEU A 41 16.71 -8.99 -8.62
CA LEU A 41 17.53 -8.57 -7.48
C LEU A 41 17.23 -7.13 -7.05
N PHE A 42 17.26 -6.18 -8.00
CA PHE A 42 16.98 -4.77 -7.71
C PHE A 42 15.54 -4.54 -7.28
N SER A 43 14.57 -5.27 -7.84
CA SER A 43 13.17 -5.17 -7.44
C SER A 43 12.95 -5.69 -6.02
N GLY A 44 13.61 -6.79 -5.64
CA GLY A 44 13.59 -7.34 -4.29
C GLY A 44 14.20 -6.40 -3.26
N ILE A 45 15.41 -5.87 -3.53
CA ILE A 45 16.08 -4.89 -2.66
C ILE A 45 15.21 -3.66 -2.48
N ARG A 46 14.68 -3.10 -3.59
CA ARG A 46 13.77 -1.95 -3.56
C ARG A 46 12.54 -2.26 -2.69
N GLY A 47 11.88 -3.39 -2.92
CA GLY A 47 10.68 -3.79 -2.18
C GLY A 47 10.95 -3.92 -0.68
N GLY A 48 12.06 -4.56 -0.29
CA GLY A 48 12.48 -4.67 1.11
C GLY A 48 12.78 -3.32 1.74
N CYS A 49 13.56 -2.45 1.07
CA CYS A 49 13.90 -1.12 1.57
C CYS A 49 12.64 -0.25 1.76
N PHE A 50 11.71 -0.24 0.80
CA PHE A 50 10.46 0.51 0.93
C PHE A 50 9.54 -0.06 2.01
N GLY A 51 9.52 -1.38 2.19
CA GLY A 51 8.81 -2.04 3.29
C GLY A 51 9.31 -1.57 4.66
N VAL A 52 10.63 -1.58 4.88
CA VAL A 52 11.24 -1.11 6.12
C VAL A 52 11.02 0.39 6.31
N ALA A 53 11.22 1.21 5.27
CA ALA A 53 11.01 2.65 5.34
C ALA A 53 9.56 2.99 5.73
N ASN A 54 8.58 2.31 5.15
CA ASN A 54 7.16 2.50 5.47
C ASN A 54 6.86 2.23 6.96
N GLN A 55 7.43 1.16 7.54
CA GLN A 55 7.25 0.87 8.97
C GLN A 55 7.87 1.95 9.86
N ILE A 56 9.06 2.44 9.52
CA ILE A 56 9.72 3.51 10.28
C ILE A 56 8.92 4.82 10.19
N VAL A 57 8.40 5.18 9.02
CA VAL A 57 7.55 6.36 8.85
C VAL A 57 6.26 6.22 9.66
N ALA A 58 5.60 5.06 9.61
CA ALA A 58 4.40 4.80 10.38
C ALA A 58 4.64 4.91 11.90
N GLN A 59 5.75 4.37 12.39
CA GLN A 59 6.14 4.49 13.79
C GLN A 59 6.33 5.96 14.19
N ARG A 60 7.13 6.72 13.43
CA ARG A 60 7.42 8.13 13.74
C ARG A 60 6.16 9.00 13.72
N MET A 61 5.29 8.79 12.73
CA MET A 61 4.00 9.51 12.64
C MET A 61 3.14 9.26 13.87
N ARG A 62 3.05 8.01 14.34
CA ARG A 62 2.30 7.66 15.54
C ARG A 62 2.91 8.23 16.82
N GLU A 63 4.24 8.14 16.98
CA GLU A 63 4.94 8.70 18.14
C GLU A 63 4.73 10.22 18.23
N LYS A 64 4.89 10.92 17.10
CA LYS A 64 4.70 12.38 17.03
C LYS A 64 3.26 12.79 17.28
N LEU A 65 2.30 12.12 16.64
CA LEU A 65 0.87 12.40 16.86
C LEU A 65 0.49 12.15 18.33
N PHE A 66 0.94 11.05 18.93
CA PHE A 66 0.68 10.74 20.32
C PHE A 66 1.26 11.80 21.27
N ALA A 67 2.50 12.25 21.03
CA ALA A 67 3.13 13.31 21.82
C ALA A 67 2.38 14.64 21.70
N MET A 68 1.92 14.99 20.50
CA MET A 68 1.14 16.23 20.27
C MET A 68 -0.23 16.18 20.93
N LEU A 69 -0.93 15.04 20.87
CA LEU A 69 -2.20 14.85 21.55
C LEU A 69 -2.06 14.98 23.07
N LEU A 70 -0.99 14.46 23.67
CA LEU A 70 -0.72 14.61 25.11
C LEU A 70 -0.43 16.07 25.54
N CYS A 71 0.02 16.93 24.63
CA CYS A 71 0.25 18.35 24.91
C CYS A 71 -1.04 19.22 24.75
N GLN A 72 -2.20 18.63 24.50
CA GLN A 72 -3.48 19.37 24.35
C GLN A 72 -4.20 19.61 25.69
N ASP A 73 -5.07 20.62 25.68
CA ASP A 73 -5.90 20.98 26.83
C ASP A 73 -6.99 19.95 27.13
N ILE A 74 -7.43 19.87 28.39
CA ILE A 74 -8.55 19.00 28.80
C ILE A 74 -9.82 19.32 28.00
N ALA A 75 -10.07 20.60 27.69
CA ALA A 75 -11.20 21.04 26.86
C ALA A 75 -11.20 20.42 25.45
N PHE A 76 -10.04 20.09 24.90
CA PHE A 76 -9.95 19.38 23.62
C PHE A 76 -10.46 17.94 23.75
N PHE A 77 -10.10 17.25 24.84
CA PHE A 77 -10.58 15.90 25.15
C PHE A 77 -12.06 15.84 25.53
N ASP A 78 -12.63 16.95 26.02
CA ASP A 78 -14.07 17.07 26.23
C ASP A 78 -14.85 17.23 24.92
N THR A 79 -14.19 17.72 23.85
CA THR A 79 -14.81 17.98 22.55
C THR A 79 -14.68 16.79 21.59
N GLU A 80 -13.53 16.11 21.59
CA GLU A 80 -13.24 15.00 20.68
C GLU A 80 -13.29 13.64 21.41
N ALA A 81 -14.06 12.70 20.88
CA ALA A 81 -14.19 11.38 21.50
C ALA A 81 -12.87 10.58 21.45
N VAL A 82 -12.48 9.99 22.58
CA VAL A 82 -11.24 9.18 22.72
C VAL A 82 -11.16 8.04 21.69
N GLY A 83 -12.30 7.45 21.31
CA GLY A 83 -12.36 6.42 20.27
C GLY A 83 -11.99 6.93 18.88
N VAL A 84 -12.39 8.16 18.52
CA VAL A 84 -12.04 8.79 17.24
C VAL A 84 -10.54 9.06 17.18
N LEU A 85 -9.98 9.63 18.27
CA LEU A 85 -8.55 9.90 18.40
C LEU A 85 -7.70 8.62 18.27
N THR A 86 -8.14 7.53 18.91
CA THR A 86 -7.44 6.23 18.84
C THR A 86 -7.51 5.61 17.45
N SER A 87 -8.67 5.72 16.78
CA SER A 87 -8.83 5.27 15.39
C SER A 87 -7.90 6.04 14.44
N ARG A 88 -7.81 7.37 14.58
CA ARG A 88 -6.91 8.22 13.78
C ARG A 88 -5.44 7.86 13.98
N LEU A 89 -5.03 7.65 15.24
CA LEU A 89 -3.68 7.22 15.59
C LEU A 89 -3.32 5.83 15.02
N GLY A 90 -4.30 4.92 15.00
CA GLY A 90 -4.13 3.56 14.50
C GLY A 90 -4.23 3.46 12.98
N SER A 91 -5.45 3.60 12.47
CA SER A 91 -5.84 3.36 11.08
C SER A 91 -5.31 4.43 10.14
N ASP A 92 -5.56 5.71 10.43
CA ASP A 92 -5.28 6.79 9.49
C ASP A 92 -3.77 7.01 9.34
N CYS A 93 -3.00 7.00 10.44
CA CYS A 93 -1.54 7.03 10.35
C CYS A 93 -0.94 5.85 9.56
N GLN A 94 -1.53 4.65 9.66
CA GLN A 94 -1.09 3.49 8.88
C GLN A 94 -1.39 3.67 7.40
N GLN A 95 -2.58 4.16 7.08
CA GLN A 95 -3.02 4.39 5.71
C GLN A 95 -2.13 5.43 5.03
N VAL A 96 -1.88 6.56 5.70
CA VAL A 96 -1.00 7.63 5.21
C VAL A 96 0.41 7.12 4.94
N SER A 97 0.97 6.35 5.87
CA SER A 97 2.33 5.81 5.71
C SER A 97 2.41 4.82 4.55
N ARG A 98 1.41 3.94 4.41
CA ARG A 98 1.34 2.97 3.31
C ARG A 98 1.29 3.68 1.96
N VAL A 99 0.49 4.73 1.83
CA VAL A 99 0.38 5.45 0.56
C VAL A 99 1.65 6.20 0.21
N ILE A 100 2.24 6.93 1.16
CA ILE A 100 3.48 7.69 0.94
C ILE A 100 4.65 6.74 0.63
N GLY A 101 4.75 5.62 1.35
CA GLY A 101 5.87 4.70 1.23
C GLY A 101 5.75 3.75 0.04
N ASN A 102 4.62 3.05 -0.08
CA ASN A 102 4.48 1.94 -1.03
C ASN A 102 3.72 2.35 -2.29
N ASP A 103 2.54 2.95 -2.15
CA ASP A 103 1.67 3.18 -3.30
C ASP A 103 2.25 4.27 -4.21
N PHE A 104 2.77 5.36 -3.65
CA PHE A 104 3.49 6.38 -4.41
C PHE A 104 4.67 5.78 -5.20
N ASN A 105 5.44 4.87 -4.60
CA ASN A 105 6.54 4.20 -5.29
C ASN A 105 6.04 3.34 -6.46
N ILE A 106 4.97 2.58 -6.25
CA ILE A 106 4.36 1.74 -7.28
C ILE A 106 3.83 2.61 -8.42
N MET A 107 3.10 3.68 -8.11
CA MET A 107 2.57 4.62 -9.10
C MET A 107 3.67 5.26 -9.92
N PHE A 108 4.72 5.78 -9.26
CA PHE A 108 5.86 6.39 -9.93
C PHE A 108 6.60 5.40 -10.83
N ARG A 109 6.83 4.17 -10.34
CA ARG A 109 7.45 3.09 -11.12
C ARG A 109 6.64 2.74 -12.35
N ASN A 110 5.35 2.46 -12.17
CA ASN A 110 4.49 2.09 -13.29
C ASN A 110 4.35 3.26 -14.26
N GLY A 111 4.24 4.51 -13.78
CA GLY A 111 4.22 5.71 -14.62
C GLY A 111 5.48 5.87 -15.47
N LEU A 112 6.67 5.66 -14.88
CA LEU A 112 7.94 5.64 -15.63
C LEU A 112 7.99 4.49 -16.64
N GLN A 113 7.50 3.31 -16.28
CA GLN A 113 7.42 2.15 -17.18
C GLN A 113 6.49 2.43 -18.37
N GLY A 114 5.32 2.99 -18.12
CA GLY A 114 4.34 3.34 -19.15
C GLY A 114 4.88 4.42 -20.08
N THR A 115 5.46 5.48 -19.52
CA THR A 115 6.08 6.58 -20.31
C THR A 115 7.26 6.07 -21.12
N GLY A 116 8.13 5.23 -20.53
CA GLY A 116 9.27 4.63 -21.22
C GLY A 116 8.86 3.70 -22.37
N ALA A 117 7.82 2.88 -22.16
CA ALA A 117 7.25 2.05 -23.22
C ALA A 117 6.60 2.89 -24.33
N LEU A 118 5.89 3.97 -23.98
CA LEU A 118 5.30 4.90 -24.94
C LEU A 118 6.38 5.60 -25.79
N ILE A 119 7.45 6.10 -25.16
CA ILE A 119 8.58 6.73 -25.87
C ILE A 119 9.21 5.71 -26.84
N TYR A 120 9.39 4.46 -26.41
CA TYR A 120 9.92 3.41 -27.27
C TYR A 120 9.00 3.15 -28.48
N LEU A 121 7.68 3.12 -28.27
CA LEU A 121 6.71 2.97 -29.35
C LEU A 121 6.74 4.15 -30.33
N VAL A 122 6.88 5.39 -29.84
CA VAL A 122 7.01 6.58 -30.69
C VAL A 122 8.29 6.52 -31.54
N MET A 123 9.40 6.06 -30.96
CA MET A 123 10.66 5.85 -31.70
C MET A 123 10.53 4.78 -32.79
N LEU A 124 9.65 3.79 -32.61
CA LEU A 124 9.41 2.75 -33.61
C LEU A 124 8.53 3.26 -34.75
N SER A 125 7.35 3.79 -34.43
CA SER A 125 6.46 4.44 -35.38
C SER A 125 5.43 5.27 -34.63
N TRP A 126 5.30 6.55 -35.01
CA TRP A 126 4.34 7.47 -34.41
C TRP A 126 2.88 7.01 -34.59
N GLN A 127 2.56 6.30 -35.68
CA GLN A 127 1.21 5.80 -35.97
C GLN A 127 0.80 4.68 -35.01
N LEU A 128 1.73 3.76 -34.72
CA LEU A 128 1.53 2.69 -33.75
C LEU A 128 1.37 3.26 -32.34
N ALA A 129 2.21 4.22 -31.95
CA ALA A 129 2.12 4.87 -30.64
C ALA A 129 0.78 5.57 -30.42
N LEU A 130 0.26 6.29 -31.42
CA LEU A 130 -1.07 6.92 -31.35
C LEU A 130 -2.19 5.90 -31.16
N SER A 131 -2.12 4.76 -31.87
CA SER A 131 -3.13 3.70 -31.72
C SER A 131 -3.15 3.14 -30.30
N THR A 132 -1.99 2.88 -29.69
CA THR A 132 -1.88 2.39 -28.32
C THR A 132 -2.31 3.45 -27.30
N ALA A 133 -1.97 4.72 -27.54
CA ALA A 133 -2.39 5.83 -26.68
C ALA A 133 -3.92 5.98 -26.67
N LEU A 134 -4.57 5.90 -27.84
CA LEU A 134 -6.02 5.97 -27.96
C LEU A 134 -6.71 4.80 -27.24
N LEU A 135 -6.17 3.58 -27.36
CA LEU A 135 -6.66 2.41 -26.62
C LEU A 135 -6.51 2.61 -25.11
N CYS A 136 -5.38 3.15 -24.64
CA CYS A 136 -5.18 3.44 -23.21
C CYS A 136 -6.13 4.53 -22.70
N CYS A 137 -6.37 5.60 -23.47
CA CYS A 137 -7.34 6.63 -23.12
C CYS A 137 -8.77 6.07 -23.01
N LEU A 138 -9.16 5.18 -23.93
CA LEU A 138 -10.44 4.49 -23.89
C LEU A 138 -10.57 3.63 -22.63
N MET A 139 -9.55 2.82 -22.30
CA MET A 139 -9.53 2.01 -21.08
C MET A 139 -9.64 2.86 -19.82
N SER A 140 -8.85 3.93 -19.75
CA SER A 140 -8.81 4.83 -18.59
C SER A 140 -10.16 5.49 -18.34
N THR A 141 -10.88 5.88 -19.40
CA THR A 141 -12.21 6.47 -19.31
C THR A 141 -13.23 5.48 -18.73
N ILE A 142 -13.18 4.23 -19.17
CA ILE A 142 -14.09 3.16 -18.71
C ILE A 142 -13.81 2.84 -17.23
N LEU A 143 -12.54 2.74 -16.84
CA LEU A 143 -12.13 2.55 -15.44
C LEU A 143 -12.59 3.71 -14.55
N PHE A 144 -12.46 4.95 -15.01
CA PHE A 144 -12.89 6.12 -14.26
C PHE A 144 -14.41 6.16 -14.03
N LEU A 145 -15.20 5.80 -15.05
CA LEU A 145 -16.66 5.75 -14.94
C LEU A 145 -17.10 4.70 -13.91
N TYR A 146 -16.50 3.50 -13.97
CA TYR A 146 -16.78 2.45 -13.01
C TYR A 146 -16.31 2.80 -11.60
N GLY A 147 -15.12 3.41 -11.44
CA GLY A 147 -14.63 3.89 -10.16
C GLY A 147 -15.60 4.88 -9.49
N ARG A 148 -16.23 5.77 -10.28
CA ARG A 148 -17.26 6.70 -9.77
C ARG A 148 -18.51 5.97 -9.28
N TYR A 149 -18.97 4.96 -10.03
CA TYR A 149 -20.09 4.11 -9.62
C TYR A 149 -19.78 3.35 -8.32
N GLN A 150 -18.61 2.73 -8.23
CA GLN A 150 -18.17 1.98 -7.05
C GLN A 150 -18.10 2.86 -5.80
N ARG A 151 -17.55 4.08 -5.93
CA ARG A 151 -17.51 5.05 -4.82
C ARG A 151 -18.89 5.44 -4.34
N SER A 152 -19.86 5.59 -5.23
CA SER A 152 -21.24 5.90 -4.88
C SER A 152 -21.88 4.75 -4.09
N MET A 153 -21.75 3.51 -4.58
CA MET A 153 -22.29 2.32 -3.90
C MET A 153 -21.64 2.07 -2.54
N ALA A 154 -20.32 2.31 -2.42
CA ALA A 154 -19.62 2.20 -1.15
C ALA A 154 -20.16 3.18 -0.10
N LYS A 155 -20.51 4.42 -0.49
CA LYS A 155 -21.15 5.39 0.40
C LYS A 155 -22.53 4.93 0.87
N TYR A 156 -23.37 4.46 -0.05
CA TYR A 156 -24.69 3.91 0.32
C TYR A 156 -24.59 2.71 1.26
N ALA A 157 -23.62 1.82 1.03
CA ALA A 157 -23.36 0.70 1.93
C ALA A 157 -22.95 1.18 3.33
N GLN A 158 -22.07 2.20 3.42
CA GLN A 158 -21.66 2.81 4.69
C GLN A 158 -22.82 3.47 5.43
N GLU A 159 -23.73 4.18 4.74
CA GLU A 159 -24.92 4.78 5.35
C GLU A 159 -25.87 3.73 5.96
N VAL A 160 -26.05 2.59 5.28
CA VAL A 160 -26.87 1.48 5.78
C VAL A 160 -26.21 0.80 6.98
N VAL A 161 -24.89 0.64 6.96
CA VAL A 161 -24.13 0.13 8.12
C VAL A 161 -24.24 1.09 9.30
N ALA A 162 -24.14 2.40 9.07
CA ALA A 162 -24.31 3.41 10.12
C ALA A 162 -25.71 3.33 10.76
N SER A 163 -26.76 3.20 9.94
CA SER A 163 -28.14 3.04 10.43
C SER A 163 -28.33 1.74 11.23
N ALA A 164 -27.68 0.65 10.81
CA ALA A 164 -27.71 -0.61 11.54
C ALA A 164 -27.00 -0.48 12.91
N ASN A 165 -25.85 0.21 12.94
CA ASN A 165 -25.10 0.48 14.16
C ASN A 165 -25.86 1.38 15.13
N GLU A 166 -26.59 2.38 14.63
CA GLU A 166 -27.44 3.25 15.45
C GLU A 166 -28.55 2.43 16.14
N VAL A 167 -29.20 1.52 15.41
CA VAL A 167 -30.18 0.60 16.00
C VAL A 167 -29.54 -0.27 17.08
N ALA A 168 -28.38 -0.87 16.80
CA ALA A 168 -27.69 -1.70 17.80
C ALA A 168 -27.29 -0.91 19.05
N GLN A 169 -26.81 0.33 18.86
CA GLN A 169 -26.42 1.22 19.95
C GLN A 169 -27.63 1.59 20.83
N GLU A 170 -28.78 1.90 20.22
CA GLU A 170 -30.03 2.16 20.95
C GLU A 170 -30.45 0.92 21.76
N THR A 171 -30.53 -0.26 21.12
CA THR A 171 -30.94 -1.51 21.79
C THR A 171 -30.02 -1.86 22.96
N PHE A 172 -28.69 -1.70 22.81
CA PHE A 172 -27.75 -1.97 23.90
C PHE A 172 -27.80 -0.93 25.01
N SER A 173 -27.99 0.35 24.68
CA SER A 173 -28.17 1.40 25.70
C SER A 173 -29.44 1.19 26.53
N LEU A 174 -30.50 0.64 25.92
CA LEU A 174 -31.79 0.37 26.54
C LEU A 174 -31.99 -1.12 26.90
N ALA A 175 -30.91 -1.90 27.00
CA ALA A 175 -30.99 -3.35 27.21
C ALA A 175 -31.83 -3.77 28.43
N ARG A 176 -31.81 -2.95 29.50
CA ARG A 176 -32.65 -3.17 30.69
C ARG A 176 -34.14 -3.05 30.36
N ILE A 177 -34.53 -2.05 29.58
CA ILE A 177 -35.92 -1.82 29.16
C ILE A 177 -36.39 -2.96 28.25
N VAL A 178 -35.58 -3.34 27.27
CA VAL A 178 -35.89 -4.45 26.35
C VAL A 178 -36.16 -5.75 27.12
N ARG A 179 -35.38 -6.03 28.17
CA ARG A 179 -35.61 -7.19 29.05
C ARG A 179 -36.87 -7.07 29.91
N THR A 180 -37.18 -5.88 30.43
CA THR A 180 -38.38 -5.67 31.25
C THR A 180 -39.67 -5.81 30.43
N PHE A 181 -39.66 -5.37 29.17
CA PHE A 181 -40.82 -5.47 28.26
C PHE A 181 -40.83 -6.75 27.40
N GLY A 182 -39.77 -7.57 27.42
CA GLY A 182 -39.69 -8.82 26.66
C GLY A 182 -39.65 -8.63 25.14
N THR A 183 -39.16 -7.48 24.64
CA THR A 183 -39.18 -7.10 23.21
C THR A 183 -37.95 -7.55 22.42
N GLU A 184 -37.14 -8.48 22.97
CA GLU A 184 -35.88 -8.95 22.36
C GLU A 184 -36.04 -9.42 20.91
N LYS A 185 -37.13 -10.15 20.61
CA LYS A 185 -37.42 -10.62 19.24
C LYS A 185 -37.69 -9.46 18.27
N GLN A 186 -38.41 -8.43 18.71
CA GLN A 186 -38.75 -7.28 17.87
C GLN A 186 -37.50 -6.46 17.52
N GLU A 187 -36.61 -6.25 18.49
CA GLU A 187 -35.33 -5.56 18.28
C GLU A 187 -34.38 -6.38 17.37
N CYS A 188 -34.33 -7.70 17.54
CA CYS A 188 -33.62 -8.60 16.61
C CYS A 188 -34.17 -8.51 15.18
N GLU A 189 -35.49 -8.47 14.99
CA GLU A 189 -36.11 -8.28 13.67
C GLU A 189 -35.84 -6.89 13.08
N ARG A 190 -35.78 -5.85 13.92
CA ARG A 190 -35.41 -4.48 13.52
C ARG A 190 -33.99 -4.43 12.96
N TYR A 191 -33.03 -5.05 13.66
CA TYR A 191 -31.65 -5.16 13.17
C TYR A 191 -31.54 -6.06 11.94
N SER A 192 -32.26 -7.19 11.91
CA SER A 192 -32.31 -8.10 10.75
C SER A 192 -32.81 -7.42 9.47
N ARG A 193 -33.78 -6.49 9.56
CA ARG A 193 -34.24 -5.69 8.41
C ARG A 193 -33.12 -4.84 7.80
N TRP A 194 -32.31 -4.19 8.64
CA TRP A 194 -31.15 -3.41 8.16
C TRP A 194 -30.08 -4.31 7.53
N LEU A 195 -29.80 -5.47 8.14
CA LEU A 195 -28.88 -6.45 7.55
C LEU A 195 -29.36 -6.99 6.20
N LYS A 196 -30.66 -7.28 6.05
CA LYS A 196 -31.23 -7.70 4.75
C LYS A 196 -31.06 -6.64 3.68
N LYS A 197 -31.26 -5.37 4.03
CA LYS A 197 -31.02 -4.23 3.13
C LYS A 197 -29.54 -4.12 2.75
N LEU A 198 -28.64 -4.31 3.71
CA LEU A 198 -27.20 -4.34 3.47
C LEU A 198 -26.80 -5.50 2.54
N VAL A 199 -27.39 -6.68 2.72
CA VAL A 199 -27.16 -7.84 1.84
C VAL A 199 -27.64 -7.58 0.42
N ASP A 200 -28.81 -6.98 0.21
CA ASP A 200 -29.30 -6.62 -1.14
C ASP A 200 -28.35 -5.64 -1.83
N ILE A 201 -27.85 -4.62 -1.11
CA ILE A 201 -26.86 -3.67 -1.65
C ILE A 201 -25.56 -4.40 -2.02
N ASN A 202 -25.02 -5.23 -1.13
CA ASN A 202 -23.80 -5.98 -1.40
C ASN A 202 -23.96 -6.98 -2.54
N LEU A 203 -25.11 -7.64 -2.67
CA LEU A 203 -25.40 -8.53 -3.79
C LEU A 203 -25.36 -7.78 -5.12
N ARG A 204 -26.02 -6.61 -5.20
CA ARG A 204 -25.99 -5.75 -6.40
C ARG A 204 -24.57 -5.30 -6.71
N GLN A 205 -23.80 -4.92 -5.70
CA GLN A 205 -22.40 -4.52 -5.86
C GLN A 205 -21.51 -5.68 -6.35
N ASN A 206 -21.71 -6.89 -5.82
CA ASN A 206 -20.96 -8.08 -6.24
C ASN A 206 -21.33 -8.52 -7.67
N VAL A 207 -22.61 -8.44 -8.04
CA VAL A 207 -23.06 -8.71 -9.42
C VAL A 207 -22.46 -7.67 -10.38
N ALA A 208 -22.49 -6.39 -10.00
CA ALA A 208 -21.85 -5.32 -10.78
C ALA A 208 -20.33 -5.53 -10.92
N TYR A 209 -19.66 -5.96 -9.85
CA TYR A 209 -18.24 -6.31 -9.87
C TYR A 209 -17.94 -7.52 -10.76
N GLY A 210 -18.78 -8.55 -10.74
CA GLY A 210 -18.67 -9.70 -11.64
C GLY A 210 -18.79 -9.27 -13.11
N LEU A 211 -19.79 -8.46 -13.43
CA LEU A 211 -19.99 -7.90 -14.77
C LEU A 211 -18.81 -7.01 -15.20
N TRP A 212 -18.30 -6.19 -14.28
CA TRP A 212 -17.12 -5.35 -14.49
C TRP A 212 -15.87 -6.18 -14.78
N THR A 213 -15.62 -7.22 -14.01
CA THR A 213 -14.45 -8.10 -14.18
C THR A 213 -14.51 -8.80 -15.53
N TRP A 214 -15.67 -9.34 -15.90
CA TRP A 214 -15.86 -10.00 -17.20
C TRP A 214 -15.68 -9.02 -18.37
N SER A 215 -16.33 -7.86 -18.30
CA SER A 215 -16.23 -6.83 -19.36
C SER A 215 -14.81 -6.27 -19.49
N SER A 216 -14.14 -5.95 -18.38
CA SER A 216 -12.77 -5.42 -18.37
C SER A 216 -11.76 -6.43 -18.91
N ASN A 217 -11.86 -7.70 -18.51
CA ASN A 217 -10.95 -8.73 -19.01
C ASN A 217 -11.17 -9.02 -20.51
N THR A 218 -12.43 -9.04 -20.95
CA THR A 218 -12.77 -9.17 -22.37
C THR A 218 -12.21 -8.00 -23.16
N LEU A 219 -12.41 -6.77 -22.67
CA LEU A 219 -11.93 -5.55 -23.29
C LEU A 219 -10.39 -5.49 -23.37
N TYR A 220 -9.70 -5.98 -22.33
CA TYR A 220 -8.24 -6.15 -22.33
C TYR A 220 -7.77 -7.05 -23.48
N HIS A 221 -8.35 -8.26 -23.61
CA HIS A 221 -7.97 -9.17 -24.69
C HIS A 221 -8.38 -8.68 -26.08
N VAL A 222 -9.55 -8.04 -26.21
CA VAL A 222 -9.97 -7.41 -27.47
C VAL A 222 -8.99 -6.31 -27.87
N THR A 223 -8.50 -5.52 -26.92
CA THR A 223 -7.48 -4.49 -27.17
C THR A 223 -6.19 -5.11 -27.72
N GLN A 224 -5.77 -6.27 -27.22
CA GLN A 224 -4.61 -7.00 -27.75
C GLN A 224 -4.85 -7.46 -29.20
N VAL A 225 -6.03 -8.00 -29.50
CA VAL A 225 -6.41 -8.43 -30.86
C VAL A 225 -6.48 -7.23 -31.82
N VAL A 226 -7.06 -6.11 -31.40
CA VAL A 226 -7.14 -4.88 -32.20
C VAL A 226 -5.75 -4.33 -32.47
N ALA A 227 -4.87 -4.28 -31.46
CA ALA A 227 -3.47 -3.88 -31.64
C ALA A 227 -2.75 -4.79 -32.65
N LEU A 228 -2.97 -6.11 -32.59
CA LEU A 228 -2.44 -7.06 -33.56
C LEU A 228 -2.96 -6.85 -34.98
N ILE A 229 -4.26 -6.59 -35.16
CA ILE A 229 -4.85 -6.34 -36.49
C ILE A 229 -4.27 -5.05 -37.09
N ILE A 230 -4.20 -3.97 -36.30
CA ILE A 230 -3.62 -2.70 -36.74
C ILE A 230 -2.15 -2.87 -37.10
N GLY A 231 -1.36 -3.46 -36.20
CA GLY A 231 0.07 -3.70 -36.42
C GLY A 231 0.33 -4.65 -37.60
N GLY A 232 -0.47 -5.70 -37.75
CA GLY A 232 -0.40 -6.63 -38.87
C GLY A 232 -0.68 -5.96 -40.22
N GLY A 233 -1.66 -5.05 -40.26
CA GLY A 233 -1.91 -4.22 -41.45
C GLY A 233 -0.71 -3.37 -41.86
N PHE A 234 0.02 -2.79 -40.91
CA PHE A 234 1.25 -2.05 -41.19
C PHE A 234 2.39 -2.94 -41.73
N VAL A 235 2.46 -4.19 -41.30
CA VAL A 235 3.42 -5.17 -41.85
C VAL A 235 3.05 -5.57 -43.27
N MET A 236 1.76 -5.82 -43.54
CA MET A 236 1.28 -6.15 -44.89
C MET A 236 1.54 -5.03 -45.90
N ASN A 237 1.48 -3.77 -45.45
CA ASN A 237 1.82 -2.59 -46.26
C ASN A 237 3.34 -2.36 -46.40
N GLY A 238 4.19 -3.20 -45.82
CA GLY A 238 5.64 -3.12 -45.94
C GLY A 238 6.31 -1.99 -45.15
N HIS A 239 5.57 -1.27 -44.30
CA HIS A 239 6.12 -0.17 -43.50
C HIS A 239 6.97 -0.65 -42.31
N ILE A 240 6.71 -1.86 -41.81
CA ILE A 240 7.24 -2.38 -40.55
C ILE A 240 7.64 -3.85 -40.73
N THR A 241 8.76 -4.27 -40.13
CA THR A 241 9.19 -5.67 -40.17
C THR A 241 8.42 -6.53 -39.15
N ALA A 242 8.37 -7.84 -39.37
CA ALA A 242 7.77 -8.76 -38.40
C ALA A 242 8.42 -8.67 -36.99
N GLU A 243 9.73 -8.38 -36.92
CA GLU A 243 10.43 -8.15 -35.65
C GLU A 243 9.90 -6.91 -34.91
N GLN A 244 9.71 -5.83 -35.64
CA GLN A 244 9.16 -4.60 -35.09
C GLN A 244 7.71 -4.76 -34.64
N LEU A 245 6.92 -5.58 -35.33
CA LEU A 245 5.56 -5.93 -34.90
C LEU A 245 5.57 -6.69 -33.56
N THR A 246 6.44 -7.69 -33.39
CA THR A 246 6.54 -8.41 -32.11
C THR A 246 6.95 -7.47 -30.97
N LYS A 247 7.90 -6.54 -31.21
CA LYS A 247 8.25 -5.50 -30.24
C LYS A 247 7.04 -4.65 -29.90
N PHE A 248 6.31 -4.17 -30.91
CA PHE A 248 5.09 -3.36 -30.72
C PHE A 248 4.07 -4.06 -29.82
N VAL A 249 3.75 -5.33 -30.08
CA VAL A 249 2.78 -6.10 -29.29
C VAL A 249 3.20 -6.18 -27.82
N LEU A 250 4.46 -6.57 -27.57
CA LEU A 250 4.99 -6.69 -26.20
C LEU A 250 5.02 -5.34 -25.45
N TYR A 251 5.42 -4.26 -26.12
CA TYR A 251 5.40 -2.92 -25.52
C TYR A 251 3.97 -2.41 -25.29
N SER A 252 3.03 -2.72 -26.19
CA SER A 252 1.62 -2.34 -26.01
C SER A 252 1.01 -3.01 -24.78
N GLU A 253 1.31 -4.29 -24.55
CA GLU A 253 0.89 -5.03 -23.35
C GLU A 253 1.42 -4.36 -22.08
N TRP A 254 2.68 -3.91 -22.10
CA TRP A 254 3.29 -3.22 -20.98
C TRP A 254 2.66 -1.86 -20.68
N VAL A 255 2.33 -1.08 -21.71
CA VAL A 255 1.65 0.21 -21.52
C VAL A 255 0.26 -0.01 -20.92
N ILE A 256 -0.48 -1.03 -21.39
CA ILE A 256 -1.80 -1.37 -20.88
C ILE A 256 -1.71 -1.82 -19.42
N HIS A 257 -0.80 -2.74 -19.08
CA HIS A 257 -0.59 -3.18 -17.70
C HIS A 257 -0.15 -2.06 -16.77
N SER A 258 0.76 -1.19 -17.23
CA SER A 258 1.20 -0.02 -16.46
C SER A 258 0.03 0.91 -16.15
N THR A 259 -0.78 1.23 -17.15
CA THR A 259 -1.96 2.10 -17.01
C THR A 259 -2.94 1.53 -16.01
N TRP A 260 -3.22 0.23 -16.09
CA TRP A 260 -4.12 -0.45 -15.16
C TRP A 260 -3.58 -0.42 -13.72
N ARG A 261 -2.31 -0.77 -13.52
CA ARG A 261 -1.69 -0.72 -12.18
C ARG A 261 -1.64 0.68 -11.58
N VAL A 262 -1.46 1.72 -12.40
CA VAL A 262 -1.53 3.12 -11.95
C VAL A 262 -2.96 3.44 -11.50
N GLY A 263 -3.97 3.02 -12.26
CA GLY A 263 -5.38 3.22 -11.92
C GLY A 263 -5.77 2.62 -10.57
N ASP A 264 -5.40 1.37 -10.31
CA ASP A 264 -5.74 0.68 -9.05
C ASP A 264 -5.16 1.38 -7.81
N HIS A 265 -3.95 1.91 -7.92
CA HIS A 265 -3.29 2.60 -6.80
C HIS A 265 -3.70 4.07 -6.69
N TRP A 266 -4.23 4.69 -7.76
CA TRP A 266 -4.70 6.07 -7.76
C TRP A 266 -5.85 6.30 -6.79
N ASP A 267 -6.78 5.35 -6.72
CA ASP A 267 -7.93 5.43 -5.81
C ASP A 267 -7.48 5.39 -4.35
N SER A 268 -6.58 4.46 -4.01
CA SER A 268 -5.99 4.35 -2.68
C SER A 268 -5.18 5.59 -2.31
N PHE A 269 -4.43 6.14 -3.28
CA PHE A 269 -3.69 7.38 -3.11
C PHE A 269 -4.61 8.55 -2.77
N MET A 270 -5.67 8.76 -3.56
CA MET A 270 -6.64 9.83 -3.33
C MET A 270 -7.38 9.69 -2.00
N GLN A 271 -7.72 8.48 -1.60
CA GLN A 271 -8.33 8.23 -0.29
C GLN A 271 -7.40 8.64 0.85
N SER A 272 -6.12 8.29 0.75
CA SER A 272 -5.15 8.64 1.78
C SER A 272 -4.79 10.12 1.81
N VAL A 273 -4.83 10.83 0.68
CA VAL A 273 -4.68 12.29 0.70
C VAL A 273 -5.78 12.91 1.57
N GLY A 274 -7.04 12.47 1.41
CA GLY A 274 -8.15 12.91 2.25
C GLY A 274 -7.98 12.55 3.74
N ALA A 275 -7.51 11.34 4.06
CA ALA A 275 -7.24 10.95 5.45
C ALA A 275 -6.06 11.74 6.06
N SER A 276 -5.04 12.05 5.25
CA SER A 276 -3.84 12.75 5.70
C SER A 276 -4.11 14.18 6.15
N GLU A 277 -5.06 14.87 5.52
CA GLU A 277 -5.41 16.26 5.83
C GLU A 277 -5.79 16.41 7.31
N LYS A 278 -6.64 15.52 7.83
CA LYS A 278 -7.06 15.56 9.22
C LYS A 278 -5.97 15.13 10.20
N VAL A 279 -5.10 14.20 9.80
CA VAL A 279 -3.95 13.78 10.62
C VAL A 279 -2.91 14.90 10.73
N PHE A 280 -2.64 15.59 9.62
CA PHE A 280 -1.73 16.73 9.62
C PHE A 280 -2.29 17.92 10.38
N GLU A 281 -3.59 18.21 10.28
CA GLU A 281 -4.25 19.22 11.10
C GLU A 281 -4.08 18.95 12.60
N LEU A 282 -4.24 17.69 13.04
CA LEU A 282 -3.98 17.29 14.43
C LEU A 282 -2.50 17.41 14.83
N MET A 283 -1.58 17.16 13.89
CA MET A 283 -0.14 17.27 14.14
C MET A 283 0.34 18.73 14.20
N GLU A 284 -0.37 19.65 13.55
CA GLU A 284 -0.09 21.09 13.53
C GLU A 284 -0.77 21.87 14.67
N LEU A 285 -1.60 21.20 15.48
CA LEU A 285 -2.21 21.82 16.66
C LEU A 285 -1.14 22.44 17.57
N ASN A 286 -1.35 23.70 17.95
CA ASN A 286 -0.47 24.34 18.91
C ASN A 286 -0.66 23.72 20.30
N PRO A 287 0.42 23.53 21.07
CA PRO A 287 0.32 23.03 22.44
C PRO A 287 -0.47 24.01 23.30
N SER A 288 -1.18 23.46 24.29
CA SER A 288 -1.95 24.24 25.27
C SER A 288 -1.10 25.35 25.91
N LYS A 289 -1.67 26.56 25.98
CA LYS A 289 -1.04 27.70 26.69
C LYS A 289 -0.92 27.42 28.20
N GLN A 290 -1.82 26.62 28.75
CA GLN A 290 -1.82 26.21 30.16
C GLN A 290 -0.62 25.30 30.47
N LEU A 291 -0.32 24.31 29.61
CA LEU A 291 0.84 23.42 29.72
C LEU A 291 2.19 24.14 29.50
N ILE A 292 2.22 25.15 28.62
CA ILE A 292 3.40 26.01 28.42
C ILE A 292 3.69 26.84 29.68
N SER A 293 2.66 27.30 30.39
CA SER A 293 2.81 28.10 31.62
C SER A 293 3.30 27.29 32.83
N GLN A 294 3.01 25.98 32.88
CA GLN A 294 3.41 25.08 33.97
C GLN A 294 4.82 24.47 33.80
N GLY A 295 5.60 24.91 32.80
CA GLY A 295 7.00 24.48 32.64
C GLY A 295 7.20 23.08 32.06
N ILE A 296 6.13 22.39 31.61
CA ILE A 296 6.19 21.14 30.83
C ILE A 296 6.59 21.48 29.38
N THR A 297 7.71 22.19 29.25
CA THR A 297 8.27 22.64 27.98
C THR A 297 9.20 21.58 27.39
N LYS A 298 9.68 20.60 28.20
CA LYS A 298 10.75 19.70 27.77
C LYS A 298 10.34 18.68 26.70
N ILE A 299 9.11 18.17 26.72
CA ILE A 299 8.64 17.17 25.74
C ILE A 299 8.27 17.86 24.41
N CYS A 300 7.47 18.94 24.48
CA CYS A 300 6.97 19.63 23.30
C CYS A 300 8.03 20.50 22.56
N ARG A 301 9.16 20.89 23.21
CA ARG A 301 10.30 21.58 22.53
C ARG A 301 11.36 20.63 21.99
N ALA A 302 11.51 19.44 22.55
CA ALA A 302 12.53 18.46 22.13
C ALA A 302 12.26 17.96 20.70
N ASP A 303 11.01 17.67 20.36
CA ASP A 303 10.63 17.18 19.02
C ASP A 303 10.81 18.27 17.94
N ARG A 304 10.42 19.52 18.25
CA ARG A 304 10.63 20.69 17.36
C ARG A 304 12.13 21.01 17.12
N SER A 305 13.01 20.57 18.03
CA SER A 305 14.47 20.67 17.87
C SER A 305 15.09 19.45 17.16
N MET A 306 14.47 18.28 17.27
CA MET A 306 14.83 17.07 16.53
C MET A 306 14.49 17.19 15.04
N ASP A 307 13.35 17.78 14.67
CA ASP A 307 13.03 18.05 13.26
C ASP A 307 14.01 19.06 12.62
N ARG A 308 14.45 20.08 13.36
CA ARG A 308 15.50 21.01 12.88
C ARG A 308 16.86 20.33 12.74
N ARG A 309 17.22 19.40 13.64
CA ARG A 309 18.45 18.61 13.53
C ARG A 309 18.35 17.56 12.43
N ALA A 310 17.21 16.91 12.21
CA ALA A 310 17.01 15.94 11.14
C ALA A 310 17.10 16.60 9.76
N ASN A 311 16.51 17.78 9.58
CA ASN A 311 16.67 18.58 8.34
C ASN A 311 18.10 19.12 8.16
N SER A 312 18.84 19.37 9.25
CA SER A 312 20.25 19.77 9.18
C SER A 312 21.20 18.58 8.93
N VAL A 313 20.83 17.36 9.32
CA VAL A 313 21.63 16.12 9.13
C VAL A 313 21.37 15.47 7.77
N ALA A 314 20.24 15.77 7.12
CA ALA A 314 20.01 15.43 5.71
C ALA A 314 21.03 16.08 4.74
N GLY A 315 21.87 17.00 5.23
CA GLY A 315 22.95 17.66 4.49
C GLY A 315 24.39 17.19 4.81
N LEU A 316 24.65 16.20 5.68
CA LEU A 316 26.04 15.83 6.01
C LEU A 316 26.37 14.31 6.02
N SER A 317 27.12 13.96 4.98
CA SER A 317 28.15 12.91 4.84
C SER A 317 27.77 11.43 4.60
N PRO A 318 28.50 10.72 3.71
CA PRO A 318 28.10 9.44 3.12
C PRO A 318 28.65 8.21 3.87
N SER A 319 29.27 8.36 5.04
CA SER A 319 30.06 7.33 5.70
C SER A 319 29.28 6.35 6.57
N LEU A 320 28.01 6.62 6.89
CA LEU A 320 27.15 5.65 7.61
C LEU A 320 26.47 4.64 6.67
N ARG A 321 26.65 4.77 5.35
CA ARG A 321 26.14 3.82 4.35
C ARG A 321 26.92 2.49 4.35
N GLN A 322 28.11 2.43 4.95
CA GLN A 322 28.99 1.26 4.88
C GLN A 322 28.80 0.23 6.00
N GLN A 323 28.07 0.57 7.08
CA GLN A 323 27.86 -0.34 8.22
C GLN A 323 26.48 -1.01 8.21
N SER A 324 25.58 -0.62 7.30
CA SER A 324 24.29 -1.30 7.08
C SER A 324 24.36 -2.40 6.01
N GLU A 325 25.40 -2.46 5.17
CA GLU A 325 25.47 -3.45 4.08
C GLU A 325 25.82 -4.87 4.56
N THR A 326 26.57 -5.00 5.66
CA THR A 326 26.87 -6.31 6.28
C THR A 326 25.71 -6.82 7.16
N GLY A 327 24.94 -5.93 7.77
CA GLY A 327 23.73 -6.28 8.53
C GLY A 327 22.54 -6.66 7.64
N LEU A 328 22.36 -5.99 6.50
CA LEU A 328 21.27 -6.27 5.56
C LEU A 328 21.41 -7.64 4.89
N LEU A 329 22.63 -8.06 4.54
CA LEU A 329 22.85 -9.39 3.93
C LEU A 329 22.55 -10.52 4.92
N LEU A 330 22.90 -10.36 6.20
CA LEU A 330 22.56 -11.35 7.24
C LEU A 330 21.04 -11.39 7.52
N PHE A 331 20.36 -10.24 7.49
CA PHE A 331 18.90 -10.18 7.66
C PHE A 331 18.12 -10.68 6.43
N LEU A 332 18.62 -10.47 5.23
CA LEU A 332 18.00 -10.97 3.99
C LEU A 332 18.15 -12.49 3.85
N LEU A 333 19.26 -13.07 4.31
CA LEU A 333 19.44 -14.52 4.40
C LEU A 333 18.55 -15.14 5.50
N ALA A 334 18.37 -14.47 6.63
CA ALA A 334 17.45 -14.93 7.68
C ALA A 334 15.97 -14.82 7.25
N GLY A 335 15.60 -13.77 6.51
CA GLY A 335 14.23 -13.55 6.01
C GLY A 335 13.82 -14.49 4.87
N THR A 336 14.77 -14.94 4.05
CA THR A 336 14.49 -15.96 3.01
C THR A 336 14.32 -17.37 3.59
N TYR A 337 14.95 -17.69 4.72
CA TYR A 337 14.68 -18.94 5.44
C TYR A 337 13.29 -18.95 6.11
N ALA A 338 12.84 -17.82 6.66
CA ALA A 338 11.51 -17.72 7.30
C ALA A 338 10.35 -17.80 6.29
N SER A 339 10.55 -17.29 5.06
CA SER A 339 9.51 -17.26 4.02
C SER A 339 9.24 -18.64 3.38
N LEU A 340 10.10 -19.63 3.61
CA LEU A 340 9.94 -21.01 3.12
C LEU A 340 9.28 -21.97 4.12
N THR A 341 9.11 -21.55 5.37
CA THR A 341 8.41 -22.35 6.41
C THR A 341 6.98 -21.89 6.68
N ASP A 342 6.57 -20.71 6.22
CA ASP A 342 5.22 -20.16 6.47
C ASP A 342 4.10 -20.84 5.66
N SER A 343 4.43 -21.70 4.68
CA SER A 343 3.44 -22.54 3.98
C SER A 343 3.09 -23.84 4.70
N ALA A 344 3.67 -24.12 5.88
CA ALA A 344 3.35 -25.31 6.67
C ALA A 344 3.62 -25.09 8.16
N PHE A 345 2.66 -24.50 8.89
CA PHE A 345 2.26 -24.78 10.28
C PHE A 345 1.60 -23.53 10.89
N GLY A 346 0.29 -23.61 11.15
CA GLY A 346 -0.41 -22.65 11.99
C GLY A 346 0.00 -22.83 13.45
N GLY A 347 0.44 -21.75 14.10
CA GLY A 347 0.73 -21.75 15.54
C GLY A 347 1.75 -20.71 15.99
N TRP A 348 1.50 -19.41 15.81
CA TRP A 348 2.34 -18.33 16.36
C TRP A 348 1.60 -17.33 17.27
N ASP A 349 0.41 -17.68 17.77
CA ASP A 349 -0.32 -16.85 18.74
C ASP A 349 0.24 -16.89 20.18
N LEU A 350 1.37 -17.57 20.44
CA LEU A 350 1.87 -17.79 21.82
C LEU A 350 3.11 -17.00 22.23
N ILE A 351 3.78 -16.26 21.33
CA ILE A 351 5.05 -15.60 21.67
C ILE A 351 4.93 -14.24 22.39
N PRO A 352 3.87 -13.42 22.20
CA PRO A 352 3.74 -12.19 22.97
C PRO A 352 3.59 -12.44 24.48
N VAL A 353 3.09 -13.63 24.87
CA VAL A 353 2.77 -13.97 26.26
C VAL A 353 4.02 -14.39 27.06
N GLU A 354 4.92 -15.19 26.49
CA GLU A 354 6.10 -15.70 27.21
C GLU A 354 7.13 -14.58 27.51
N CYS A 355 7.29 -13.61 26.60
CA CYS A 355 8.21 -12.47 26.79
C CYS A 355 7.76 -11.53 27.92
N SER A 356 6.45 -11.39 28.14
CA SER A 356 5.90 -10.61 29.25
C SER A 356 6.08 -11.29 30.60
N ARG A 357 6.06 -12.64 30.63
CA ARG A 357 6.25 -13.47 31.83
C ARG A 357 7.70 -13.45 32.32
N LEU A 358 8.67 -13.60 31.41
CA LEU A 358 10.11 -13.55 31.74
C LEU A 358 10.56 -12.17 32.22
N ARG A 359 9.93 -11.08 31.74
CA ARG A 359 10.21 -9.72 32.20
C ARG A 359 9.68 -9.46 33.61
N LYS A 360 8.57 -10.11 33.99
CA LYS A 360 8.01 -10.05 35.35
C LYS A 360 8.88 -10.82 36.35
N GLU A 361 9.32 -12.03 36.01
CA GLU A 361 10.18 -12.84 36.91
C GLU A 361 11.56 -12.20 37.15
N ARG A 362 12.12 -11.51 36.16
CA ARG A 362 13.40 -10.80 36.32
C ARG A 362 13.29 -9.58 37.22
N ASN A 363 12.15 -8.86 37.16
CA ASN A 363 11.87 -7.73 38.04
C ASN A 363 11.58 -8.16 39.49
N GLU A 364 10.97 -9.33 39.69
CA GLU A 364 10.71 -9.87 41.04
C GLU A 364 11.98 -10.40 41.71
N ARG A 365 12.90 -11.03 40.95
CA ARG A 365 14.23 -11.43 41.46
C ARG A 365 15.09 -10.24 41.88
N GLY A 366 15.13 -9.19 41.07
CA GLY A 366 15.87 -7.95 41.40
C GLY A 366 15.27 -7.16 42.57
N ARG A 367 14.00 -7.40 42.94
CA ARG A 367 13.36 -6.79 44.11
C ARG A 367 13.68 -7.54 45.40
N ARG A 368 13.79 -8.88 45.36
CA ARG A 368 14.15 -9.71 46.52
C ARG A 368 15.60 -9.48 46.98
N GLU A 369 16.52 -9.24 46.06
CA GLU A 369 17.93 -8.95 46.38
C GLU A 369 18.15 -7.55 47.00
N ARG A 370 17.17 -6.63 46.90
CA ARG A 370 17.26 -5.29 47.52
C ARG A 370 16.65 -5.18 48.91
N THR A 371 16.03 -6.25 49.41
CA THR A 371 15.31 -6.25 50.70
C THR A 371 16.02 -6.93 51.87
N ASP A 372 17.30 -7.30 51.74
CA ASP A 372 18.10 -7.78 52.88
C ASP A 372 19.05 -6.69 53.42
N PRO A 373 18.64 -5.92 54.46
CA PRO A 373 19.57 -5.16 55.29
C PRO A 373 20.17 -6.05 56.39
N LYS A 374 21.50 -6.17 56.38
CA LYS A 374 22.42 -6.48 57.50
C LYS A 374 21.80 -6.87 58.86
N GLY A 375 22.20 -8.06 59.33
CA GLY A 375 22.42 -8.46 60.73
C GLY A 375 23.01 -9.87 60.70
N GLU A 376 24.08 -10.27 61.40
CA GLU A 376 24.63 -9.79 62.65
C GLU A 376 26.08 -10.31 62.76
N LYS A 377 27.01 -9.45 63.21
CA LYS A 377 28.32 -9.86 63.72
C LYS A 377 28.15 -10.10 65.22
N LYS A 378 28.30 -11.34 65.67
CA LYS A 378 29.11 -11.72 66.84
C LYS A 378 29.23 -13.23 66.95
#